data_AF-A0A254TIQ4-F1
#
_entry.id   AF-A0A254TIQ4-F1
#
_cell.length_a   1.000
_cell.length_b   1.000
_cell.length_c   1.000
_cell.angle_alpha   90.00
_cell.angle_beta   90.00
_cell.angle_gamma   90.00
#
_symmetry.space_group_name_H-M   'P 1'
#
loop_
_entity.id
_entity.type
_entity.pdbx_description
1 polymer ?
#
loop_
_entity_poly.entity_id
_entity_poly.type
_entity_poly.pdbx_seq_one_letter_code
_entity_poly.pdbx_strand_id
1 'polypeptide(L)'
;MAGPVEITSMALFCDFENIALGVRDAKYAHFDIRRVLERLLLKGSIVVKKAYCDWDRYKDFKAQMHEASFELIEIPHVRQSGKNSADIRMVVDALDLCYTKAHVDAFVIISGDSDFSPLVSKLRENNKYVIGIGVKDSTSDLLAANCDEFIFYDDLVREQKPKRKVAEKKPAAKKTGNGAAKAQAPKSEDDRRQEVLDFAVETVEALVAERGDDKIWGSMVKQTMKRRRPGFNESSYGYRSFRELIEDAQQRNMLTIARDDKTGQYAVRLASAED
;
A
#
# COMPACT_ATOMS: atom_id res chain seq x y z
N MET A 1 -19.51 14.96 -16.20
CA MET A 1 -18.19 14.33 -16.00
C MET A 1 -18.39 13.25 -14.96
N ALA A 2 -18.03 12.00 -15.26
CA ALA A 2 -17.99 10.96 -14.24
C ALA A 2 -16.98 11.41 -13.17
N GLY A 3 -17.36 11.33 -11.89
CA GLY A 3 -16.42 11.61 -10.80
C GLY A 3 -15.24 10.64 -10.83
N PRO A 4 -14.16 10.92 -10.10
CA PRO A 4 -13.05 9.97 -9.95
C PRO A 4 -13.61 8.61 -9.48
N VAL A 5 -13.13 7.52 -10.08
CA VAL A 5 -13.54 6.15 -9.69
C VAL A 5 -13.11 5.94 -8.25
N GLU A 6 -14.08 5.94 -7.32
CA GLU A 6 -13.80 5.65 -5.92
C GLU A 6 -13.78 4.14 -5.71
N ILE A 7 -12.58 3.59 -5.53
CA ILE A 7 -12.38 2.20 -5.16
C ILE A 7 -12.77 2.01 -3.70
N THR A 8 -13.87 1.30 -3.45
CA THR A 8 -14.31 1.06 -2.07
C THR A 8 -13.68 -0.21 -1.50
N SER A 9 -13.66 -1.29 -2.28
CA SER A 9 -13.16 -2.58 -1.81
C SER A 9 -12.46 -3.40 -2.90
N MET A 10 -11.28 -3.92 -2.56
CA MET A 10 -10.40 -4.57 -3.49
C MET A 10 -10.01 -5.98 -3.07
N ALA A 11 -9.78 -6.83 -4.08
CA ALA A 11 -9.25 -8.17 -3.93
C ALA A 11 -7.85 -8.27 -4.55
N LEU A 12 -6.89 -8.79 -3.78
CA LEU A 12 -5.50 -8.95 -4.20
C LEU A 12 -5.23 -10.41 -4.56
N PHE A 13 -4.68 -10.60 -5.76
CA PHE A 13 -4.22 -11.88 -6.28
C PHE A 13 -2.74 -11.76 -6.62
N CYS A 14 -1.91 -12.49 -5.88
CA CYS A 14 -0.46 -12.42 -5.98
C CYS A 14 0.11 -13.70 -6.58
N ASP A 15 0.70 -13.58 -7.75
CA ASP A 15 1.57 -14.59 -8.32
C ASP A 15 2.97 -14.40 -7.71
N PHE A 16 3.21 -15.14 -6.63
CA PHE A 16 4.42 -14.92 -5.85
C PHE A 16 5.67 -15.40 -6.59
N GLU A 17 5.55 -16.44 -7.41
CA GLU A 17 6.69 -16.97 -8.16
C GLU A 17 7.20 -15.96 -9.19
N ASN A 18 6.30 -15.33 -9.94
CA ASN A 18 6.67 -14.30 -10.92
C ASN A 18 7.33 -13.09 -10.25
N ILE A 19 6.79 -12.63 -9.13
CA ILE A 19 7.36 -11.52 -8.36
C ILE A 19 8.73 -11.89 -7.76
N ALA A 20 8.86 -13.07 -7.16
CA ALA A 20 10.12 -13.52 -6.57
C ALA A 20 11.23 -13.65 -7.62
N LEU A 21 10.90 -14.15 -8.81
CA LEU A 21 11.81 -14.20 -9.95
C LEU A 21 12.20 -12.79 -10.42
N GLY A 22 11.24 -11.89 -10.63
CA GLY A 22 11.50 -10.52 -11.06
C GLY A 22 12.39 -9.73 -10.07
N VAL A 23 12.15 -9.89 -8.76
CA VAL A 23 12.94 -9.23 -7.70
C VAL A 23 14.37 -9.78 -7.65
N ARG A 24 14.55 -11.10 -7.83
CA ARG A 24 15.86 -11.75 -7.89
C ARG A 24 16.67 -11.26 -9.09
N ASP A 25 16.04 -11.18 -10.26
CA ASP A 25 16.70 -10.77 -11.50
C ASP A 25 17.08 -9.27 -11.46
N ALA A 26 16.24 -8.44 -10.85
CA ALA A 26 16.51 -7.02 -10.63
C ALA A 26 17.50 -6.73 -9.47
N LYS A 27 18.07 -7.76 -8.83
CA LYS A 27 19.06 -7.67 -7.72
C LYS A 27 18.58 -6.85 -6.51
N TYR A 28 17.28 -6.84 -6.24
CA TYR A 28 16.76 -6.24 -5.01
C TYR A 28 17.04 -7.17 -3.82
N ALA A 29 17.34 -6.58 -2.66
CA ALA A 29 17.75 -7.35 -1.49
C ALA A 29 16.65 -8.33 -1.05
N HIS A 30 15.41 -7.87 -0.90
CA HIS A 30 14.24 -8.69 -0.53
C HIS A 30 12.95 -8.01 -1.01
N PHE A 31 11.99 -8.79 -1.53
CA PHE A 31 10.64 -8.31 -1.79
C PHE A 31 9.93 -7.95 -0.48
N ASP A 32 9.32 -6.77 -0.42
CA ASP A 32 8.50 -6.32 0.70
C ASP A 32 7.07 -6.02 0.28
N ILE A 33 6.18 -6.98 0.53
CA ILE A 33 4.74 -6.89 0.26
C ILE A 33 4.08 -5.74 1.02
N ARG A 34 4.63 -5.30 2.16
CA ARG A 34 4.05 -4.21 2.96
C ARG A 34 4.02 -2.90 2.17
N ARG A 35 5.01 -2.66 1.30
CA ARG A 35 5.05 -1.48 0.42
C ARG A 35 3.87 -1.45 -0.54
N VAL A 36 3.54 -2.61 -1.10
CA VAL A 36 2.38 -2.78 -1.98
C VAL A 36 1.09 -2.53 -1.20
N LEU A 37 0.97 -3.11 0.00
CA LEU A 37 -0.21 -2.92 0.85
C LEU A 37 -0.40 -1.46 1.25
N GLU A 38 0.65 -0.77 1.68
CA GLU A 38 0.59 0.65 2.07
C GLU A 38 0.07 1.52 0.94
N ARG A 39 0.55 1.31 -0.29
CA ARG A 39 0.10 2.00 -1.48
C ARG A 39 -1.39 1.74 -1.76
N LEU A 40 -1.81 0.48 -1.70
CA LEU A 40 -3.18 0.07 -1.99
C LEU A 40 -4.19 0.56 -0.93
N LEU A 41 -3.78 0.65 0.33
CA LEU A 41 -4.63 1.14 1.44
C LEU A 41 -4.96 2.64 1.32
N LEU A 42 -4.20 3.41 0.54
CA LEU A 42 -4.55 4.79 0.18
C LEU A 42 -5.78 4.83 -0.76
N LYS A 43 -5.91 3.84 -1.64
CA LYS A 43 -6.96 3.76 -2.66
C LYS A 43 -8.27 3.23 -2.11
N GLY A 44 -8.25 2.06 -1.46
CA GLY A 44 -9.48 1.35 -1.06
C GLY A 44 -9.27 0.43 0.15
N SER A 45 -10.33 -0.30 0.54
CA SER A 45 -10.23 -1.31 1.61
C SER A 45 -9.89 -2.67 1.00
N ILE A 46 -8.93 -3.39 1.56
CA ILE A 46 -8.58 -4.73 1.06
C ILE A 46 -9.45 -5.77 1.76
N VAL A 47 -10.28 -6.50 1.00
CA VAL A 47 -11.22 -7.51 1.53
C VAL A 47 -10.76 -8.95 1.29
N VAL A 48 -9.97 -9.19 0.24
CA VAL A 48 -9.40 -10.50 -0.09
C VAL A 48 -7.93 -10.34 -0.40
N LYS A 49 -7.10 -11.26 0.11
CA LYS A 49 -5.66 -11.36 -0.20
C LYS A 49 -5.29 -12.81 -0.39
N LYS A 50 -4.97 -13.21 -1.62
CA LYS A 50 -4.52 -14.56 -1.94
C LYS A 50 -3.15 -14.52 -2.61
N ALA A 51 -2.27 -15.43 -2.24
CA ALA A 51 -0.97 -15.58 -2.84
C ALA A 51 -0.75 -17.03 -3.30
N TYR A 52 -0.35 -17.20 -4.55
CA TYR A 52 -0.22 -18.48 -5.24
C TYR A 52 1.26 -18.80 -5.43
N CYS A 53 1.72 -19.94 -4.92
CA CYS A 53 3.13 -20.33 -4.94
C CYS A 53 3.32 -21.81 -4.62
N ASP A 54 4.42 -22.40 -5.09
CA ASP A 54 5.04 -23.56 -4.43
C ASP A 54 5.78 -23.08 -3.16
N TRP A 55 5.08 -23.01 -2.04
CA TRP A 55 5.65 -22.42 -0.83
C TRP A 55 6.73 -23.30 -0.21
N ASP A 56 6.81 -24.59 -0.58
CA ASP A 56 7.93 -25.43 -0.20
C ASP A 56 9.26 -24.98 -0.81
N ARG A 57 9.22 -24.31 -1.97
CA ARG A 57 10.39 -23.65 -2.57
C ARG A 57 10.69 -22.28 -1.98
N TYR A 58 9.66 -21.57 -1.52
CA TYR A 58 9.76 -20.18 -1.03
C TYR A 58 9.44 -20.07 0.47
N LYS A 59 10.00 -20.97 1.29
CA LYS A 59 9.73 -21.06 2.74
C LYS A 59 10.05 -19.78 3.50
N ASP A 60 11.12 -19.08 3.10
CA ASP A 60 11.60 -17.87 3.78
C ASP A 60 10.58 -16.71 3.69
N PHE A 61 9.68 -16.74 2.70
CA PHE A 61 8.68 -15.69 2.49
C PHE A 61 7.31 -16.03 3.10
N LYS A 62 7.07 -17.28 3.52
CA LYS A 62 5.77 -17.69 4.12
C LYS A 62 5.43 -16.82 5.34
N ALA A 63 6.40 -16.59 6.23
CA ALA A 63 6.19 -15.82 7.45
C ALA A 63 5.71 -14.39 7.15
N GLN A 64 6.41 -13.69 6.26
CA GLN A 64 6.08 -12.33 5.87
C GLN A 64 4.70 -12.23 5.20
N MET A 65 4.36 -13.16 4.30
CA MET A 65 3.07 -13.18 3.62
C MET A 65 1.92 -13.52 4.59
N HIS A 66 2.15 -14.43 5.52
CA HIS A 66 1.20 -14.77 6.58
C HIS A 66 0.98 -13.61 7.56
N GLU A 67 2.04 -12.92 7.99
CA GLU A 67 1.96 -11.69 8.80
C GLU A 67 1.16 -10.59 8.08
N ALA A 68 1.29 -10.49 6.76
CA ALA A 68 0.51 -9.60 5.91
C ALA A 68 -0.96 -10.04 5.71
N SER A 69 -1.37 -11.15 6.34
CA SER A 69 -2.70 -11.77 6.27
C SER A 69 -3.10 -12.23 4.87
N PHE A 70 -2.15 -12.75 4.09
CA PHE A 70 -2.46 -13.45 2.84
C PHE A 70 -2.89 -14.90 3.12
N GLU A 71 -3.93 -15.34 2.43
CA GLU A 71 -4.21 -16.76 2.25
C GLU A 71 -3.14 -17.35 1.32
N LEU A 72 -2.35 -18.29 1.84
CA LEU A 72 -1.27 -18.94 1.11
C LEU A 72 -1.83 -20.16 0.38
N ILE A 73 -2.02 -20.03 -0.94
CA ILE A 73 -2.49 -21.10 -1.81
C ILE A 73 -1.27 -21.90 -2.29
N GLU A 74 -1.19 -23.16 -1.85
CA GLU A 74 -0.11 -24.08 -2.22
C GLU A 74 -0.35 -24.65 -3.62
N ILE A 75 0.64 -24.48 -4.50
CA ILE A 75 0.64 -25.02 -5.87
C ILE A 75 1.90 -25.89 -6.04
N PRO A 76 1.85 -27.19 -5.69
CA PRO A 76 3.02 -28.04 -5.73
C PRO A 76 3.42 -28.34 -7.19
N HIS A 77 4.71 -28.18 -7.50
CA HIS A 77 5.26 -28.56 -8.80
C HIS A 77 5.51 -30.07 -8.89
N VAL A 78 4.45 -30.87 -9.04
CA VAL A 78 4.54 -32.35 -9.08
C VAL A 78 5.20 -32.87 -10.36
N ARG A 79 5.20 -32.09 -11.46
CA ARG A 79 5.89 -32.39 -12.74
C ARG A 79 6.44 -31.12 -13.39
N GLN A 80 7.39 -31.24 -14.32
CA GLN A 80 8.01 -30.13 -15.07
C GLN A 80 7.01 -29.14 -15.71
N SER A 81 5.77 -29.57 -15.97
CA SER A 81 4.68 -28.76 -16.53
C SER A 81 3.87 -27.95 -15.49
N GLY A 82 4.31 -27.89 -14.23
CA GLY A 82 3.56 -27.25 -13.13
C GLY A 82 3.42 -25.73 -13.22
N LYS A 83 4.20 -25.05 -14.06
CA LYS A 83 4.28 -23.57 -14.11
C LYS A 83 2.92 -22.90 -14.31
N ASN A 84 2.12 -23.37 -15.27
CA ASN A 84 0.81 -22.76 -15.56
C ASN A 84 -0.27 -23.09 -14.52
N SER A 85 0.01 -23.95 -13.54
CA SER A 85 -1.01 -24.38 -12.56
C SER A 85 -1.37 -23.24 -11.60
N ALA A 86 -0.38 -22.42 -11.22
CA ALA A 86 -0.60 -21.26 -10.37
C ALA A 86 -1.45 -20.22 -11.11
N ASP A 87 -1.08 -19.90 -12.35
CA ASP A 87 -1.77 -18.91 -13.19
C ASP A 87 -3.23 -19.30 -13.41
N ILE A 88 -3.47 -20.54 -13.85
CA ILE A 88 -4.84 -21.05 -14.08
C ILE A 88 -5.66 -20.99 -12.80
N ARG A 89 -5.07 -21.42 -11.66
CA ARG A 89 -5.80 -21.40 -10.38
C ARG A 89 -6.13 -19.98 -9.94
N MET A 90 -5.19 -19.05 -10.11
CA MET A 90 -5.41 -17.64 -9.79
C MET A 90 -6.51 -17.02 -10.66
N VAL A 91 -6.51 -17.30 -11.97
CA VAL A 91 -7.56 -16.84 -12.90
C VAL A 91 -8.93 -17.36 -12.50
N VAL A 92 -9.04 -18.66 -12.18
CA VAL A 92 -10.31 -19.28 -11.77
C VAL A 92 -10.84 -18.64 -10.48
N ASP A 93 -10.00 -18.51 -9.46
CA ASP A 93 -10.37 -17.91 -8.18
C ASP A 93 -10.78 -16.43 -8.34
N ALA A 94 -10.09 -15.66 -9.19
CA ALA A 94 -10.39 -14.25 -9.43
C ALA A 94 -11.74 -14.06 -10.14
N LEU A 95 -12.02 -14.87 -11.16
CA LEU A 95 -13.29 -14.83 -11.87
C LEU A 95 -14.45 -15.30 -10.98
N ASP A 96 -14.26 -16.36 -10.19
CA ASP A 96 -15.27 -16.80 -9.21
C ASP A 96 -15.59 -15.68 -8.21
N LEU A 97 -14.58 -14.99 -7.68
CA LEU A 97 -14.78 -13.85 -6.78
C LEU A 97 -15.52 -12.70 -7.48
N CYS A 98 -15.16 -12.39 -8.74
CA CYS A 98 -15.80 -11.35 -9.54
C CYS A 98 -17.31 -11.59 -9.68
N TYR A 99 -17.73 -12.84 -9.90
CA TYR A 99 -19.13 -13.19 -10.07
C TYR A 99 -19.88 -13.38 -8.75
N THR A 100 -19.23 -13.86 -7.70
CA THR A 100 -19.88 -14.19 -6.42
C THR A 100 -19.91 -13.03 -5.44
N LYS A 101 -18.99 -12.07 -5.53
CA LYS A 101 -18.84 -10.96 -4.57
C LYS A 101 -18.99 -9.60 -5.27
N ALA A 102 -20.23 -9.21 -5.52
CA ALA A 102 -20.56 -7.95 -6.21
C ALA A 102 -19.98 -6.68 -5.56
N HIS A 103 -19.73 -6.70 -4.23
CA HIS A 103 -19.18 -5.55 -3.50
C HIS A 103 -17.70 -5.26 -3.81
N VAL A 104 -16.95 -6.24 -4.35
CA VAL A 104 -15.57 -6.04 -4.80
C VAL A 104 -15.60 -5.26 -6.11
N ASP A 105 -15.13 -4.02 -6.09
CA ASP A 105 -15.15 -3.12 -7.26
C ASP A 105 -13.78 -3.01 -7.95
N ALA A 106 -12.70 -3.37 -7.24
CA ALA A 106 -11.36 -3.43 -7.81
C ALA A 106 -10.64 -4.77 -7.62
N PHE A 107 -9.83 -5.14 -8.60
CA PHE A 107 -8.98 -6.32 -8.58
C PHE A 107 -7.53 -5.90 -8.76
N VAL A 108 -6.67 -6.38 -7.87
CA VAL A 108 -5.24 -6.12 -7.92
C VAL A 108 -4.52 -7.40 -8.34
N ILE A 109 -3.87 -7.36 -9.49
CA ILE A 109 -3.07 -8.47 -10.04
C ILE A 109 -1.60 -8.15 -9.79
N ILE A 110 -0.98 -8.88 -8.87
CA ILE A 110 0.43 -8.73 -8.54
C ILE A 110 1.21 -9.78 -9.33
N SER A 111 1.56 -9.43 -10.57
CA SER A 111 2.38 -10.21 -11.51
C SER A 111 2.89 -9.31 -12.63
N GLY A 112 4.03 -9.67 -13.24
CA GLY A 112 4.53 -9.07 -14.47
C GLY A 112 4.14 -9.82 -15.75
N ASP A 113 3.47 -10.98 -15.63
CA ASP A 113 3.21 -11.88 -16.76
C ASP A 113 2.05 -11.42 -17.68
N SER A 114 2.30 -11.36 -18.99
CA SER A 114 1.27 -11.07 -19.99
C SER A 114 0.19 -12.13 -20.11
N ASP A 115 0.42 -13.35 -19.61
CA ASP A 115 -0.59 -14.43 -19.62
C ASP A 115 -1.83 -14.09 -18.77
N PHE A 116 -1.75 -13.08 -17.90
CA PHE A 116 -2.91 -12.54 -17.18
C PHE A 116 -3.72 -11.51 -17.97
N SER A 117 -3.30 -11.10 -19.17
CA SER A 117 -4.05 -10.15 -20.01
C SER A 117 -5.50 -10.57 -20.25
N PRO A 118 -5.83 -11.84 -20.58
CA PRO A 118 -7.23 -12.27 -20.72
C PRO A 118 -8.05 -12.11 -19.43
N LEU A 119 -7.45 -12.35 -18.25
CA LEU A 119 -8.11 -12.12 -16.96
C LEU A 119 -8.43 -10.64 -16.77
N VAL A 120 -7.46 -9.75 -17.02
CA VAL A 120 -7.64 -8.29 -16.94
C VAL A 120 -8.78 -7.84 -17.85
N SER A 121 -8.79 -8.27 -19.11
CA SER A 121 -9.86 -7.93 -20.06
C SER A 121 -11.22 -8.43 -19.57
N LYS A 122 -11.30 -9.63 -19.00
CA LYS A 122 -12.56 -10.18 -18.48
C LYS A 122 -13.04 -9.45 -17.23
N LEU A 123 -12.16 -9.05 -16.33
CA LEU A 123 -12.52 -8.24 -15.16
C LEU A 123 -13.06 -6.87 -15.58
N ARG A 124 -12.44 -6.22 -16.57
CA ARG A 124 -12.88 -4.94 -17.14
C ARG A 124 -14.23 -5.07 -17.86
N GLU A 125 -14.45 -6.16 -18.60
CA GLU A 125 -15.76 -6.48 -19.19
C GLU A 125 -16.86 -6.56 -18.12
N ASN A 126 -16.53 -6.99 -16.90
CA ASN A 126 -17.43 -7.03 -15.75
C ASN A 126 -17.44 -5.72 -14.92
N ASN A 127 -16.99 -4.61 -15.51
CA ASN A 127 -16.96 -3.29 -14.90
C ASN A 127 -16.19 -3.25 -13.57
N LYS A 128 -15.09 -4.01 -13.48
CA LYS A 128 -14.14 -3.97 -12.37
C LYS A 128 -12.95 -3.11 -12.74
N TYR A 129 -12.48 -2.33 -11.78
CA TYR A 129 -11.23 -1.57 -11.90
C TYR A 129 -10.04 -2.51 -11.68
N VAL A 130 -9.08 -2.53 -12.60
CA VAL A 130 -7.93 -3.45 -12.52
C VAL A 130 -6.63 -2.68 -12.28
N ILE A 131 -5.97 -3.00 -11.17
CA ILE A 131 -4.63 -2.50 -10.83
C ILE A 131 -3.62 -3.61 -11.05
N GLY A 132 -2.67 -3.42 -11.96
CA GLY A 132 -1.52 -4.30 -12.12
C GLY A 132 -0.36 -3.85 -11.23
N ILE A 133 0.38 -4.80 -10.67
CA ILE A 133 1.60 -4.53 -9.89
C ILE A 133 2.69 -5.51 -10.32
N GLY A 134 3.82 -5.00 -10.78
CA GLY A 134 4.94 -5.82 -11.25
C GLY A 134 6.29 -5.13 -11.12
N VAL A 135 7.37 -5.88 -11.29
CA VAL A 135 8.74 -5.33 -11.34
C VAL A 135 9.01 -4.84 -12.76
N LYS A 136 9.55 -3.63 -12.91
CA LYS A 136 9.65 -2.95 -14.21
C LYS A 136 10.39 -3.77 -15.27
N ASP A 137 11.50 -4.40 -14.91
CA ASP A 137 12.34 -5.16 -15.84
C ASP A 137 11.75 -6.55 -16.20
N SER A 138 10.75 -7.03 -15.47
CA SER A 138 10.10 -8.34 -15.68
C SER A 138 8.62 -8.22 -16.04
N THR A 139 8.13 -7.01 -16.28
CA THR A 139 6.73 -6.74 -16.60
C THR A 139 6.57 -6.56 -18.10
N SER A 140 5.57 -7.23 -18.68
CA SER A 140 5.21 -7.02 -20.08
C SER A 140 4.42 -5.71 -20.29
N ASP A 141 4.80 -4.93 -21.30
CA ASP A 141 4.08 -3.73 -21.73
C ASP A 141 2.60 -4.03 -22.08
N LEU A 142 2.32 -5.24 -22.57
CA LEU A 142 0.96 -5.67 -22.89
C LEU A 142 0.08 -5.76 -21.64
N LEU A 143 0.61 -6.32 -20.54
CA LEU A 143 -0.12 -6.39 -19.28
C LEU A 143 -0.36 -4.98 -18.74
N ALA A 144 0.69 -4.15 -18.73
CA ALA A 144 0.63 -2.79 -18.22
C ALA A 144 -0.40 -1.93 -18.97
N ALA A 145 -0.46 -2.05 -20.30
CA ALA A 145 -1.41 -1.32 -21.13
C ALA A 145 -2.86 -1.81 -21.00
N ASN A 146 -3.07 -3.05 -20.54
CA ASN A 146 -4.40 -3.63 -20.43
C ASN A 146 -5.08 -3.31 -19.08
N CYS A 147 -4.31 -3.03 -18.04
CA CYS A 147 -4.81 -2.60 -16.73
C CYS A 147 -5.33 -1.15 -16.79
N ASP A 148 -6.24 -0.80 -15.87
CA ASP A 148 -6.70 0.60 -15.72
C ASP A 148 -5.65 1.46 -14.99
N GLU A 149 -4.87 0.83 -14.12
CA GLU A 149 -3.67 1.41 -13.51
C GLU A 149 -2.58 0.34 -13.39
N PHE A 150 -1.31 0.73 -13.58
CA PHE A 150 -0.17 -0.15 -13.34
C PHE A 150 0.85 0.51 -12.42
N ILE A 151 1.21 -0.18 -11.33
CA ILE A 151 2.15 0.30 -10.32
C ILE A 151 3.43 -0.55 -10.39
N PHE A 152 4.54 0.08 -10.73
CA PHE A 152 5.84 -0.60 -10.71
C PHE A 152 6.36 -0.69 -9.27
N TYR A 153 6.75 -1.90 -8.86
CA TYR A 153 7.31 -2.15 -7.54
C TYR A 153 8.56 -1.30 -7.26
N ASP A 154 9.37 -1.08 -8.30
CA ASP A 154 10.57 -0.24 -8.29
C ASP A 154 10.31 1.18 -7.77
N ASP A 155 9.17 1.77 -8.13
CA ASP A 155 8.82 3.13 -7.74
C ASP A 155 8.44 3.18 -6.25
N LEU A 156 7.72 2.17 -5.76
CA LEU A 156 7.39 2.02 -4.33
C LEU A 156 8.64 1.87 -3.44
N VAL A 157 9.68 1.23 -3.96
CA VAL A 157 10.96 1.09 -3.26
C VAL A 157 11.73 2.41 -3.25
N ARG A 158 11.65 3.21 -4.32
CA ARG A 158 12.33 4.50 -4.46
C ARG A 158 11.70 5.60 -3.60
N GLU A 159 10.38 5.69 -3.57
CA GLU A 159 9.64 6.76 -2.88
C GLU A 159 9.89 6.80 -1.37
N GLN A 160 10.11 5.65 -0.72
CA GLN A 160 10.36 5.58 0.72
C GLN A 160 11.84 5.66 1.12
N LYS A 161 12.78 5.80 0.17
CA LYS A 161 14.12 6.23 0.57
C LYS A 161 13.98 7.67 1.04
N PRO A 162 14.23 8.01 2.33
CA PRO A 162 14.16 9.39 2.75
C PRO A 162 15.05 10.20 1.82
N LYS A 163 14.52 11.27 1.23
CA LYS A 163 15.30 12.27 0.49
C LYS A 163 16.39 12.74 1.44
N ARG A 164 17.54 12.07 1.38
CA ARG A 164 18.70 12.32 2.22
C ARG A 164 19.16 13.69 1.77
N LYS A 165 18.72 14.75 2.45
CA LYS A 165 19.33 16.07 2.35
C LYS A 165 20.82 15.83 2.51
N VAL A 166 21.56 15.98 1.42
CA VAL A 166 23.02 15.89 1.39
C VAL A 166 23.51 17.15 2.08
N ALA A 167 23.43 17.14 3.41
CA ALA A 167 24.18 18.06 4.25
C ALA A 167 25.52 17.39 4.52
N GLU A 168 26.56 17.99 3.95
CA GLU A 168 27.96 17.65 4.17
C GLU A 168 28.25 17.41 5.65
N LYS A 169 28.92 16.29 5.97
CA LYS A 169 29.69 16.18 7.20
C LYS A 169 31.04 15.53 6.93
N LYS A 170 32.09 16.34 7.08
CA LYS A 170 33.45 15.90 7.41
C LYS A 170 33.44 15.12 8.74
N PRO A 171 34.45 14.26 8.96
CA PRO A 171 34.33 13.09 9.84
C PRO A 171 34.79 13.39 11.27
N ALA A 172 34.15 12.75 12.25
CA ALA A 172 34.68 12.63 13.60
C ALA A 172 34.40 11.22 14.19
N ALA A 173 35.50 10.49 14.32
CA ALA A 173 35.89 9.51 15.35
C ALA A 173 34.90 8.45 15.87
N LYS A 174 35.36 7.19 15.69
CA LYS A 174 34.94 5.95 16.36
C LYS A 174 34.81 6.08 17.89
N LYS A 175 33.78 5.46 18.47
CA LYS A 175 33.91 4.61 19.66
C LYS A 175 33.04 3.35 19.55
N THR A 176 33.67 2.26 19.95
CA THR A 176 33.28 0.85 19.97
C THR A 176 32.37 0.49 21.14
N GLY A 177 31.53 -0.54 20.97
CA GLY A 177 31.37 -1.59 21.99
C GLY A 177 30.05 -1.67 22.76
N ASN A 178 29.35 -2.79 22.50
CA ASN A 178 28.45 -3.58 23.36
C ASN A 178 27.09 -3.01 23.83
N GLY A 179 26.04 -3.55 23.19
CA GLY A 179 25.23 -4.62 23.79
C GLY A 179 24.70 -4.40 25.20
N ALA A 180 23.50 -3.83 25.30
CA ALA A 180 22.54 -4.14 26.34
C ALA A 180 21.13 -3.77 25.85
N ALA A 181 20.22 -4.72 25.95
CA ALA A 181 18.80 -4.56 25.68
C ALA A 181 18.24 -3.32 26.41
N LYS A 182 17.79 -2.31 25.66
CA LYS A 182 16.99 -1.23 26.23
C LYS A 182 15.53 -1.63 26.18
N ALA A 183 15.04 -2.06 27.34
CA ALA A 183 13.63 -2.02 27.68
C ALA A 183 13.05 -0.64 27.33
N GLN A 184 11.93 -0.65 26.62
CA GLN A 184 11.20 0.55 26.21
C GLN A 184 10.72 1.30 27.45
N ALA A 185 11.26 2.49 27.68
CA ALA A 185 10.66 3.46 28.59
C ALA A 185 9.28 3.87 28.03
N PRO A 186 8.28 4.13 28.89
CA PRO A 186 6.99 4.61 28.41
C PRO A 186 7.18 5.95 27.70
N LYS A 187 6.91 5.98 26.39
CA LYS A 187 6.86 7.22 25.59
C LYS A 187 6.01 8.25 26.34
N SER A 188 6.52 9.47 26.51
CA SER A 188 5.79 10.57 27.14
C SER A 188 4.50 10.85 26.36
N GLU A 189 3.50 11.47 27.00
CA GLU A 189 2.24 11.80 26.31
C GLU A 189 2.48 12.72 25.10
N ASP A 190 3.48 13.60 25.18
CA ASP A 190 3.89 14.47 24.07
C ASP A 190 4.55 13.70 22.92
N ASP A 191 5.35 12.66 23.20
CA ASP A 191 5.92 11.81 22.15
C ASP A 191 4.84 11.05 21.37
N ARG A 192 3.77 10.62 22.06
CA ARG A 192 2.65 9.91 21.43
C ARG A 192 1.81 10.86 20.58
N ARG A 193 1.60 12.10 21.07
CA ARG A 193 0.95 13.16 20.30
C ARG A 193 1.74 13.52 19.05
N GLN A 194 3.06 13.65 19.15
CA GLN A 194 3.89 13.91 17.99
C GLN A 194 3.85 12.75 16.98
N GLU A 195 3.93 11.49 17.45
CA GLU A 195 3.86 10.32 16.57
C GLU A 195 2.55 10.28 15.75
N VAL A 196 1.43 10.63 16.37
CA VAL A 196 0.13 10.59 15.69
C VAL A 196 -0.04 11.75 14.71
N LEU A 197 0.53 12.93 15.02
CA LEU A 197 0.57 14.07 14.13
C LEU A 197 1.46 13.80 12.91
N ASP A 198 2.65 13.28 13.13
CA ASP A 198 3.58 12.88 12.07
C ASP A 198 2.91 11.86 11.14
N PHE A 199 2.22 10.87 11.71
CA PHE A 199 1.47 9.88 10.93
C PHE A 199 0.28 10.47 10.14
N ALA A 200 -0.41 11.47 10.71
CA ALA A 200 -1.49 12.17 10.03
C ALA A 200 -0.96 12.98 8.84
N VAL A 201 0.14 13.71 9.03
CA VAL A 201 0.81 14.49 7.98
C VAL A 201 1.31 13.57 6.86
N GLU A 202 2.01 12.48 7.21
CA GLU A 202 2.47 11.49 6.25
C GLU A 202 1.30 10.89 5.44
N THR A 203 0.16 10.63 6.08
CA THR A 203 -1.02 10.12 5.39
C THR A 203 -1.65 11.16 4.46
N VAL A 204 -1.65 12.45 4.84
CA VAL A 204 -2.13 13.53 3.97
C VAL A 204 -1.19 13.71 2.77
N GLU A 205 0.13 13.75 3.00
CA GLU A 205 1.13 13.84 1.94
C GLU A 205 0.97 12.69 0.93
N ALA A 206 0.81 11.47 1.43
CA ALA A 206 0.59 10.29 0.59
C ALA A 206 -0.73 10.37 -0.21
N LEU A 207 -1.81 10.91 0.39
CA LEU A 207 -3.11 11.08 -0.30
C LEU A 207 -3.07 12.19 -1.36
N VAL A 208 -2.34 13.29 -1.12
CA VAL A 208 -2.13 14.37 -2.10
C VAL A 208 -1.30 13.87 -3.26
N ALA A 209 -0.17 13.19 -2.98
CA ALA A 209 0.67 12.59 -4.01
C ALA A 209 -0.10 11.56 -4.86
N GLU A 210 -1.06 10.87 -4.25
CA GLU A 210 -1.89 9.87 -4.93
C GLU A 210 -2.99 10.47 -5.82
N ARG A 211 -3.71 11.47 -5.33
CA ARG A 211 -4.86 12.04 -6.06
C ARG A 211 -4.48 13.19 -6.98
N GLY A 212 -3.34 13.83 -6.75
CA GLY A 212 -2.95 15.05 -7.46
C GLY A 212 -3.84 16.26 -7.17
N ASP A 213 -4.68 16.19 -6.12
CA ASP A 213 -5.53 17.28 -5.65
C ASP A 213 -5.09 17.69 -4.24
N ASP A 214 -4.86 19.00 -4.07
CA ASP A 214 -4.49 19.58 -2.78
C ASP A 214 -5.65 19.56 -1.79
N LYS A 215 -6.91 19.39 -2.24
CA LYS A 215 -8.09 19.34 -1.38
C LYS A 215 -8.43 17.90 -0.98
N ILE A 216 -7.93 17.46 0.17
CA ILE A 216 -8.26 16.14 0.74
C ILE A 216 -9.32 16.26 1.84
N TRP A 217 -10.41 15.50 1.77
CA TRP A 217 -11.42 15.52 2.83
C TRP A 217 -10.93 14.83 4.11
N GLY A 218 -11.14 15.44 5.28
CA GLY A 218 -10.71 14.90 6.57
C GLY A 218 -11.36 13.57 6.94
N SER A 219 -12.58 13.30 6.44
CA SER A 219 -13.22 11.98 6.54
C SER A 219 -12.39 10.91 5.83
N MET A 220 -11.85 11.23 4.65
CA MET A 220 -10.99 10.33 3.90
C MET A 220 -9.66 10.11 4.61
N VAL A 221 -9.03 11.17 5.13
CA VAL A 221 -7.79 11.04 5.92
C VAL A 221 -8.01 10.09 7.10
N LYS A 222 -9.08 10.29 7.87
CA LYS A 222 -9.43 9.43 9.01
C LYS A 222 -9.67 7.97 8.59
N GLN A 223 -10.40 7.73 7.51
CA GLN A 223 -10.64 6.38 7.00
C GLN A 223 -9.34 5.72 6.53
N THR A 224 -8.47 6.45 5.84
CA THR A 224 -7.15 5.96 5.40
C THR A 224 -6.22 5.67 6.59
N MET A 225 -6.18 6.54 7.60
CA MET A 225 -5.39 6.31 8.82
C MET A 225 -5.84 5.04 9.55
N LYS A 226 -7.15 4.80 9.66
CA LYS A 226 -7.69 3.55 10.25
C LYS A 226 -7.39 2.32 9.40
N ARG A 227 -7.38 2.45 8.06
CA ARG A 227 -6.98 1.36 7.15
C ARG A 227 -5.51 0.99 7.29
N ARG A 228 -4.61 2.00 7.38
CA ARG A 228 -3.16 1.80 7.56
C ARG A 228 -2.80 1.32 8.98
N ARG A 229 -3.53 1.79 10.01
CA ARG A 229 -3.32 1.41 11.41
C ARG A 229 -4.67 1.09 12.09
N PRO A 230 -5.16 -0.16 12.03
CA PRO A 230 -6.47 -0.54 12.60
C PRO A 230 -6.63 -0.26 14.11
N GLY A 231 -5.55 -0.30 14.88
CA GLY A 231 -5.53 0.07 16.30
C GLY A 231 -5.55 1.58 16.59
N PHE A 232 -5.66 2.43 15.56
CA PHE A 232 -5.72 3.88 15.72
C PHE A 232 -7.01 4.31 16.42
N ASN A 233 -6.85 5.00 17.56
CA ASN A 233 -7.93 5.65 18.29
C ASN A 233 -7.42 6.99 18.83
N GLU A 234 -8.13 8.07 18.53
CA GLU A 234 -7.79 9.44 18.91
C GLU A 234 -7.62 9.60 20.43
N SER A 235 -8.45 8.91 21.21
CA SER A 235 -8.40 8.92 22.67
C SER A 235 -7.11 8.30 23.22
N SER A 236 -6.53 7.33 22.52
CA SER A 236 -5.25 6.69 22.93
C SER A 236 -4.04 7.62 22.80
N TYR A 237 -4.20 8.71 22.05
CA TYR A 237 -3.17 9.75 21.85
C TYR A 237 -3.52 11.06 22.59
N GLY A 238 -4.56 11.05 23.44
CA GLY A 238 -4.94 12.20 24.24
C GLY A 238 -5.72 13.28 23.49
N TYR A 239 -6.38 12.94 22.39
CA TYR A 239 -7.32 13.80 21.66
C TYR A 239 -8.76 13.31 21.86
N ARG A 240 -9.71 14.23 22.07
CA ARG A 240 -11.15 13.93 22.24
C ARG A 240 -11.84 13.65 20.91
N SER A 241 -11.28 14.15 19.81
CA SER A 241 -11.82 13.94 18.47
C SER A 241 -10.75 14.09 17.39
N PHE A 242 -11.00 13.51 16.21
CA PHE A 242 -10.15 13.71 15.03
C PHE A 242 -10.00 15.19 14.66
N ARG A 243 -11.04 15.99 14.92
CA ARG A 243 -11.01 17.43 14.70
C ARG A 243 -9.91 18.10 15.52
N GLU A 244 -9.80 17.77 16.81
CA GLU A 244 -8.77 18.31 17.70
C GLU A 244 -7.37 17.93 17.24
N LEU A 245 -7.21 16.72 16.70
CA LEU A 245 -5.93 16.25 16.14
C LEU A 245 -5.51 17.06 14.90
N ILE A 246 -6.43 17.35 13.99
CA ILE A 246 -6.11 18.15 12.80
C ILE A 246 -5.95 19.64 13.17
N GLU A 247 -6.72 20.15 14.13
CA GLU A 247 -6.55 21.51 14.67
C GLU A 247 -5.18 21.69 15.35
N ASP A 248 -4.68 20.71 16.11
CA ASP A 248 -3.31 20.72 16.66
C ASP A 248 -2.24 20.67 15.53
N ALA A 249 -2.46 19.85 14.50
CA ALA A 249 -1.59 19.85 13.32
C ALA A 249 -1.56 21.21 12.59
N GLN A 250 -2.69 21.93 12.57
CA GLN A 250 -2.77 23.28 12.03
C GLN A 250 -2.07 24.32 12.92
N GLN A 251 -2.23 24.24 14.24
CA GLN A 251 -1.53 25.12 15.19
C GLN A 251 -0.01 24.97 15.12
N ARG A 252 0.48 23.79 14.71
CA ARG A 252 1.90 23.52 14.47
C ARG A 252 2.36 23.86 13.05
N ASN A 253 1.54 24.54 12.25
CA ASN A 253 1.79 24.87 10.84
C ASN A 253 2.13 23.67 9.95
N MET A 254 1.63 22.46 10.28
CA MET A 254 1.88 21.25 9.48
C MET A 254 0.80 21.04 8.42
N LEU A 255 -0.45 21.44 8.71
CA LEU A 255 -1.61 21.28 7.83
C LEU A 255 -2.46 22.56 7.81
N THR A 256 -3.15 22.82 6.70
CA THR A 256 -4.17 23.87 6.62
C THR A 256 -5.55 23.24 6.55
N ILE A 257 -6.49 23.73 7.36
CA ILE A 257 -7.88 23.27 7.35
C ILE A 257 -8.76 24.33 6.70
N ALA A 258 -9.53 23.93 5.70
CA ALA A 258 -10.60 24.74 5.12
C ALA A 258 -11.94 24.05 5.39
N ARG A 259 -12.83 24.74 6.09
CA ARG A 259 -14.20 24.25 6.31
C ARG A 259 -15.03 24.53 5.06
N ASP A 260 -15.69 23.50 4.55
CA ASP A 260 -16.62 23.67 3.43
C ASP A 260 -18.04 23.85 3.98
N ASP A 261 -18.56 25.07 3.88
CA ASP A 261 -19.86 25.46 4.44
C ASP A 261 -21.06 24.74 3.79
N LYS A 262 -20.88 24.09 2.62
CA LYS A 262 -21.94 23.33 1.95
C LYS A 262 -22.08 21.89 2.45
N THR A 263 -20.98 21.28 2.91
CA THR A 263 -20.97 19.85 3.30
C THR A 263 -20.73 19.64 4.79
N GLY A 264 -20.32 20.70 5.52
CA GLY A 264 -19.91 20.59 6.92
C GLY A 264 -18.65 19.74 7.12
N GLN A 265 -18.00 19.31 6.04
CA GLN A 265 -16.77 18.53 6.05
C GLN A 265 -15.56 19.46 6.07
N TYR A 266 -14.49 18.98 6.71
CA TYR A 266 -13.21 19.66 6.75
C TYR A 266 -12.38 19.19 5.56
N ALA A 267 -11.93 20.11 4.73
CA ALA A 267 -10.86 19.86 3.78
C ALA A 267 -9.51 20.13 4.45
N VAL A 268 -8.58 19.22 4.28
CA VAL A 268 -7.21 19.26 4.78
C VAL A 268 -6.30 19.45 3.59
N ARG A 269 -5.38 20.40 3.71
CA ARG A 269 -4.30 20.66 2.75
C ARG A 269 -2.96 20.61 3.47
N LEU A 270 -1.89 20.32 2.75
CA LEU A 270 -0.54 20.54 3.27
C LEU A 270 -0.34 22.04 3.48
N ALA A 271 0.36 22.42 4.54
CA ALA A 271 0.73 23.82 4.73
C ALA A 271 1.73 24.22 3.64
N SER A 272 1.27 25.03 2.67
CA SER A 272 2.16 25.65 1.70
C SER A 272 3.13 26.57 2.45
N ALA A 273 4.43 26.34 2.30
CA ALA A 273 5.44 27.29 2.76
C ALA A 273 5.48 28.47 1.76
N GLU A 274 4.47 29.34 1.78
CA GLU A 274 4.46 30.65 1.12
C GLU A 274 3.17 31.40 1.49
N ASP A 275 3.28 32.28 2.49
CA ASP A 275 2.59 33.58 2.55
C ASP A 275 3.66 34.66 2.38
#